data_AF-A0A433PFV9-F1
#
_entry.id   AF-A0A433PFV9-F1
#
_cell.length_a   1.000
_cell.length_b   1.000
_cell.length_c   1.000
_cell.angle_alpha   90.00
_cell.angle_beta   90.00
_cell.angle_gamma   90.00
#
_symmetry.space_group_name_H-M   'P 1'
#
loop_
_entity.id
_entity.type
_entity.pdbx_description
1 polymer ?
#
loop_
_entity_poly.entity_id
_entity_poly.type
_entity_poly.pdbx_seq_one_letter_code
_entity_poly.pdbx_strand_id
1 'polypeptide(L)'
;MKFKSDTSGIKQLRSLLLEEAIGCCKKCPLCYGKCTELTVGHQTHRSDVHCMTAFSGCHSSSIKNFVYNICTSRKVHLGRWAFTFSDIFLPFHEFMEKHYPDWSILVIEDAQIEIKNKIHWVKVRQRLCEYYELDDNIPQDWLILVEGYCPICMNTFGTPQCGNDIKTPNGQSICTPCLAQLRDRLEVK
;
A
#
# COMPACT_ATOMS: atom_id res chain seq x y z
N MET A 1 0.21 21.37 23.19
CA MET A 1 -1.12 20.72 23.28
C MET A 1 -1.21 19.61 22.25
N LYS A 2 -1.29 18.34 22.67
CA LYS A 2 -1.58 17.22 21.77
C LYS A 2 -3.08 17.24 21.49
N PHE A 3 -3.49 17.55 20.26
CA PHE A 3 -4.86 17.27 19.82
C PHE A 3 -5.04 15.75 19.84
N LYS A 4 -5.73 15.22 20.84
CA LYS A 4 -6.31 13.88 20.72
C LYS A 4 -7.41 13.99 19.68
N SER A 5 -7.12 13.61 18.45
CA SER A 5 -8.17 13.50 17.43
C SER A 5 -9.18 12.46 17.95
N ASP A 6 -10.45 12.84 17.99
CA ASP A 6 -11.52 11.91 18.28
C ASP A 6 -11.60 10.91 17.12
N THR A 7 -10.87 9.81 17.28
CA THR A 7 -10.79 8.74 16.28
C THR A 7 -12.11 7.99 16.13
N SER A 8 -13.09 8.20 17.01
CA SER A 8 -14.40 7.54 16.99
C SER A 8 -15.23 7.97 15.78
N GLY A 9 -15.34 9.28 15.54
CA GLY A 9 -16.08 9.83 14.39
C GLY A 9 -15.43 9.45 13.04
N ILE A 10 -14.10 9.45 12.98
CA ILE A 10 -13.36 9.04 11.77
C ILE A 10 -13.52 7.53 11.50
N LYS A 11 -13.58 6.70 12.55
CA LYS A 11 -13.83 5.26 12.41
C LYS A 11 -15.25 4.99 11.89
N GLN A 12 -16.26 5.70 12.40
CA GLN A 12 -17.65 5.60 11.91
C GLN A 12 -17.77 6.04 10.46
N LEU A 13 -17.21 7.20 10.10
CA LEU A 13 -17.21 7.67 8.71
C LEU A 13 -16.48 6.71 7.75
N ARG A 14 -15.39 6.10 8.19
CA ARG A 14 -14.70 5.06 7.40
C ARG A 14 -15.56 3.80 7.22
N SER A 15 -16.32 3.38 8.22
CA SER A 15 -17.25 2.24 8.08
C SER A 15 -18.35 2.55 7.08
N LEU A 16 -19.02 3.70 7.23
CA LEU A 16 -20.08 4.14 6.33
C LEU A 16 -19.58 4.28 4.88
N LEU A 17 -18.41 4.88 4.67
CA LEU A 17 -17.80 4.97 3.34
C LEU A 17 -17.46 3.59 2.74
N LEU A 18 -17.14 2.59 3.57
CA LEU A 18 -16.88 1.23 3.10
C LEU A 18 -18.18 0.47 2.80
N GLU A 19 -19.25 0.75 3.53
CA GLU A 19 -20.60 0.21 3.31
C GLU A 19 -21.24 0.79 2.02
N GLU A 20 -21.03 2.08 1.77
CA GLU A 20 -21.49 2.77 0.55
C GLU A 20 -20.57 2.53 -0.67
N ALA A 21 -19.37 1.97 -0.45
CA ALA A 21 -18.45 1.71 -1.56
C ALA A 21 -18.93 0.52 -2.38
N ILE A 22 -19.31 0.79 -3.64
CA ILE A 22 -19.63 -0.24 -4.64
C ILE A 22 -18.54 -1.33 -4.66
N GLY A 23 -18.97 -2.59 -4.65
CA GLY A 23 -18.11 -3.78 -4.70
C GLY A 23 -17.88 -4.45 -3.34
N CYS A 24 -17.02 -5.45 -3.34
CA CYS A 24 -16.72 -6.22 -2.14
C CYS A 24 -15.95 -5.39 -1.10
N CYS A 25 -16.37 -5.47 0.17
CA CYS A 25 -15.74 -4.76 1.29
C CYS A 25 -14.54 -5.50 1.90
N LYS A 26 -14.29 -6.75 1.48
CA LYS A 26 -13.22 -7.60 2.00
C LYS A 26 -11.84 -7.07 1.56
N LYS A 27 -10.82 -7.33 2.38
CA LYS A 27 -9.44 -6.86 2.15
C LYS A 27 -8.45 -8.01 2.25
N CYS A 28 -7.42 -7.95 1.41
CA CYS A 28 -6.36 -8.95 1.38
C CYS A 28 -5.77 -9.10 2.78
N PRO A 29 -5.69 -10.34 3.33
CA PRO A 29 -5.27 -10.54 4.71
C PRO A 29 -3.81 -10.15 4.95
N LEU A 30 -2.98 -10.14 3.91
CA LEU A 30 -1.54 -9.86 4.03
C LEU A 30 -1.23 -8.36 3.92
N CYS A 31 -1.83 -7.65 2.96
CA CYS A 31 -1.47 -6.26 2.65
C CYS A 31 -2.62 -5.26 2.76
N TYR A 32 -3.82 -5.70 3.13
CA TYR A 32 -5.03 -4.89 3.25
C TYR A 32 -5.52 -4.22 1.94
N GLY A 33 -5.01 -4.64 0.78
CA GLY A 33 -5.56 -4.25 -0.52
C GLY A 33 -7.04 -4.63 -0.63
N LYS A 34 -7.88 -3.70 -1.09
CA LYS A 34 -9.34 -3.93 -1.24
C LYS A 34 -9.58 -5.02 -2.29
N CYS A 35 -10.56 -5.88 -2.04
CA CYS A 35 -11.04 -6.80 -3.06
C CYS A 35 -11.55 -6.01 -4.28
N THR A 36 -11.16 -6.43 -5.48
CA THR A 36 -11.53 -5.76 -6.73
C THR A 36 -12.80 -6.31 -7.38
N GLU A 37 -13.38 -7.35 -6.79
CA GLU A 37 -14.67 -7.89 -7.24
C GLU A 37 -15.80 -6.91 -6.96
N LEU A 38 -16.58 -6.62 -8.01
CA LEU A 38 -17.70 -5.69 -7.96
C LEU A 38 -18.99 -6.36 -7.47
N THR A 39 -19.08 -7.68 -7.61
CA THR A 39 -20.23 -8.46 -7.16
C THR A 39 -20.13 -8.72 -5.66
N VAL A 40 -21.15 -8.34 -4.91
CA VAL A 40 -21.25 -8.65 -3.48
C VAL A 40 -21.58 -10.14 -3.29
N GLY A 41 -20.96 -10.78 -2.29
CA GLY A 41 -21.27 -12.18 -1.94
C GLY A 41 -20.54 -13.25 -2.78
N HIS A 42 -19.54 -12.87 -3.55
CA HIS A 42 -18.67 -13.83 -4.24
C HIS A 42 -17.85 -14.68 -3.25
N GLN A 43 -17.56 -15.92 -3.63
CA GLN A 43 -16.94 -16.92 -2.74
C GLN A 43 -15.42 -16.79 -2.62
N THR A 44 -14.76 -16.32 -3.68
CA THR A 44 -13.29 -16.20 -3.72
C THR A 44 -12.89 -14.75 -3.89
N HIS A 45 -12.14 -14.24 -2.92
CA HIS A 45 -11.60 -12.89 -2.87
C HIS A 45 -10.25 -12.79 -3.55
N ARG A 46 -10.06 -11.73 -4.32
CA ARG A 46 -8.79 -11.33 -4.96
C ARG A 46 -8.67 -9.81 -4.99
N SER A 47 -7.44 -9.32 -5.16
CA SER A 47 -7.16 -7.92 -5.42
C SER A 47 -6.26 -7.81 -6.63
N ASP A 48 -6.53 -6.87 -7.52
CA ASP A 48 -5.59 -6.52 -8.60
C ASP A 48 -4.56 -5.48 -8.14
N VAL A 49 -4.79 -4.87 -6.98
CA VAL A 49 -3.91 -3.85 -6.39
C VAL A 49 -3.36 -4.38 -5.07
N HIS A 50 -2.12 -4.83 -5.10
CA HIS A 50 -1.45 -5.37 -3.93
C HIS A 50 -0.42 -4.39 -3.38
N CYS A 51 -0.47 -4.22 -2.05
CA CYS A 51 0.46 -3.41 -1.30
C CYS A 51 1.57 -4.23 -0.62
N MET A 52 2.58 -3.56 -0.06
CA MET A 52 3.49 -4.19 0.90
C MET A 52 2.72 -4.62 2.15
N THR A 53 3.17 -5.71 2.77
CA THR A 53 2.60 -6.21 4.02
C THR A 53 2.74 -5.21 5.17
N ALA A 54 3.73 -4.32 5.11
CA ALA A 54 3.88 -3.23 6.07
C ALA A 54 2.63 -2.33 6.18
N PHE A 55 1.83 -2.21 5.12
CA PHE A 55 0.57 -1.43 5.16
C PHE A 55 -0.49 -2.03 6.10
N SER A 56 -0.45 -3.35 6.33
CA SER A 56 -1.31 -4.02 7.32
C SER A 56 -0.73 -4.02 8.73
N GLY A 57 0.43 -3.38 8.94
CA GLY A 57 1.14 -3.40 10.21
C GLY A 57 2.01 -4.64 10.42
N CYS A 58 2.20 -5.46 9.38
CA CYS A 58 3.08 -6.62 9.46
C CYS A 58 4.52 -6.17 9.78
N HIS A 59 5.07 -6.70 10.88
CA HIS A 59 6.39 -6.39 11.37
C HIS A 59 7.06 -7.64 11.95
N SER A 60 8.39 -7.61 12.03
CA SER A 60 9.14 -8.65 12.72
C SER A 60 8.95 -8.49 14.23
N SER A 61 8.56 -9.56 14.92
CA SER A 61 8.39 -9.57 16.38
C SER A 61 9.69 -9.32 17.14
N SER A 62 10.84 -9.68 16.56
CA SER A 62 12.15 -9.57 17.25
C SER A 62 12.75 -8.17 17.21
N ILE A 63 12.61 -7.47 16.08
CA ILE A 63 13.26 -6.18 15.84
C ILE A 63 12.26 -5.02 15.69
N LYS A 64 10.96 -5.29 15.74
CA LYS A 64 9.86 -4.31 15.56
C LYS A 64 9.94 -3.50 14.26
N ASN A 65 10.63 -4.01 13.25
CA ASN A 65 10.69 -3.38 11.92
C ASN A 65 9.55 -3.88 11.05
N PHE A 66 8.98 -2.96 10.26
CA PHE A 66 8.04 -3.31 9.21
C PHE A 66 8.61 -4.35 8.26
N VAL A 67 7.75 -5.27 7.83
CA VAL A 67 8.06 -6.24 6.77
C VAL A 67 7.61 -5.65 5.45
N TYR A 68 8.56 -5.22 4.64
CA TYR A 68 8.31 -4.56 3.35
C TYR A 68 8.09 -5.51 2.16
N ASN A 69 7.70 -6.76 2.42
CA ASN A 69 7.46 -7.70 1.34
C ASN A 69 6.13 -7.39 0.62
N ILE A 70 6.04 -7.71 -0.66
CA ILE A 70 4.79 -7.61 -1.42
C ILE A 70 4.12 -8.98 -1.41
N CYS A 71 2.84 -9.04 -1.06
CA CYS A 71 2.14 -10.31 -0.84
C CYS A 71 2.07 -11.22 -2.07
N THR A 72 2.20 -10.69 -3.28
CA THR A 72 2.27 -11.45 -4.55
C THR A 72 3.69 -11.81 -4.97
N SER A 73 4.71 -11.43 -4.21
CA SER A 73 6.09 -11.76 -4.58
C SER A 73 6.39 -13.23 -4.35
N ARG A 74 7.22 -13.83 -5.21
CA ARG A 74 7.67 -15.23 -5.05
C ARG A 74 8.33 -15.45 -3.69
N LYS A 75 9.09 -14.47 -3.18
CA LYS A 75 9.71 -14.52 -1.86
C LYS A 75 8.69 -14.75 -0.74
N VAL A 76 7.51 -14.11 -0.81
CA VAL A 76 6.43 -14.31 0.17
C VAL A 76 5.84 -15.70 0.08
N HIS A 77 5.59 -16.20 -1.14
CA HIS A 77 5.01 -17.51 -1.37
C HIS A 77 5.94 -18.68 -1.01
N LEU A 78 7.26 -18.47 -1.07
CA LEU A 78 8.27 -19.42 -0.59
C LEU A 78 8.53 -19.29 0.93
N GLY A 79 8.01 -18.24 1.56
CA GLY A 79 8.17 -17.97 2.98
C GLY A 79 7.31 -18.86 3.87
N ARG A 80 7.58 -18.80 5.17
CA ARG A 80 6.73 -19.39 6.20
C ARG A 80 6.04 -18.29 6.98
N TRP A 81 4.79 -18.53 7.33
CA TRP A 81 3.89 -17.55 7.93
C TRP A 81 3.26 -18.13 9.18
N ALA A 82 3.12 -17.30 10.21
CA ALA A 82 2.40 -17.63 11.43
C ALA A 82 1.23 -16.68 11.58
N PHE A 83 0.12 -17.18 12.13
CA PHE A 83 -0.99 -16.33 12.52
C PHE A 83 -0.60 -15.54 13.79
N THR A 84 -1.25 -14.40 14.03
CA THR A 84 -0.94 -13.58 15.20
C THR A 84 -1.04 -14.43 16.48
N PHE A 85 0.00 -14.36 17.32
CA PHE A 85 0.17 -15.15 18.56
C PHE A 85 0.38 -16.67 18.40
N SER A 86 0.69 -17.14 17.18
CA SER A 86 1.10 -18.53 16.94
C SER A 86 2.62 -18.62 16.78
N ASP A 87 3.24 -19.58 17.45
CA ASP A 87 4.65 -19.94 17.22
C ASP A 87 4.80 -20.97 16.07
N ILE A 88 3.68 -21.44 15.51
CA ILE A 88 3.66 -22.38 14.40
C ILE A 88 3.71 -21.61 13.09
N PHE A 89 4.83 -21.79 12.37
CA PHE A 89 5.03 -21.26 11.02
C PHE A 89 4.68 -22.33 9.98
N LEU A 90 3.71 -22.02 9.13
CA LEU A 90 3.28 -22.87 8.01
C LEU A 90 3.85 -22.35 6.69
N PRO A 91 4.12 -23.22 5.70
CA PRO A 91 4.31 -22.78 4.32
C PRO A 91 3.15 -21.91 3.85
N PHE A 92 3.41 -20.96 2.96
CA PHE A 92 2.40 -19.99 2.51
C PHE A 92 1.07 -20.61 2.09
N HIS A 93 1.09 -21.68 1.27
CA HIS A 93 -0.13 -22.30 0.77
C HIS A 93 -0.97 -22.91 1.92
N GLU A 94 -0.34 -23.66 2.83
CA GLU A 94 -0.99 -24.22 4.02
C GLU A 94 -1.51 -23.11 4.95
N PHE A 95 -0.76 -22.03 5.10
CA PHE A 95 -1.18 -20.87 5.88
C PHE A 95 -2.44 -20.23 5.30
N MET A 96 -2.45 -19.98 3.98
CA MET A 96 -3.60 -19.39 3.29
C MET A 96 -4.81 -20.32 3.33
N GLU A 97 -4.65 -21.61 3.05
CA GLU A 97 -5.74 -22.59 3.11
C GLU A 97 -6.35 -22.70 4.52
N LYS A 98 -5.50 -22.71 5.56
CA LYS A 98 -5.96 -22.84 6.94
C LYS A 98 -6.67 -21.59 7.47
N HIS A 99 -6.16 -20.40 7.15
CA HIS A 99 -6.59 -19.16 7.80
C HIS A 99 -7.43 -18.25 6.90
N TYR A 100 -7.27 -18.35 5.58
CA TYR A 100 -7.90 -17.48 4.59
C TYR A 100 -8.30 -18.27 3.33
N PRO A 101 -9.09 -19.36 3.47
CA PRO A 101 -9.43 -20.26 2.35
C PRO A 101 -10.23 -19.57 1.24
N ASP A 102 -10.87 -18.45 1.57
CA ASP A 102 -11.63 -17.60 0.66
C ASP A 102 -10.75 -16.61 -0.11
N TRP A 103 -9.42 -16.57 0.11
CA TRP A 103 -8.52 -15.64 -0.56
C TRP A 103 -7.59 -16.32 -1.57
N SER A 104 -7.60 -15.81 -2.80
CA SER A 104 -6.64 -16.14 -3.83
C SER A 104 -5.63 -15.01 -3.98
N ILE A 105 -4.36 -15.30 -3.64
CA ILE A 105 -3.22 -14.41 -3.86
C ILE A 105 -2.27 -15.16 -4.79
N LEU A 106 -2.05 -14.65 -5.99
CA LEU A 106 -1.20 -15.27 -7.00
C LEU A 106 0.17 -14.62 -7.03
N VAL A 107 1.19 -15.38 -7.45
CA VAL A 107 2.52 -14.82 -7.68
C VAL A 107 2.46 -13.87 -8.88
N ILE A 108 2.89 -12.63 -8.68
CA ILE A 108 3.03 -11.61 -9.71
C ILE A 108 4.44 -11.03 -9.59
N GLU A 109 5.25 -11.25 -10.62
CA GLU A 109 6.61 -10.71 -10.72
C GLU A 109 6.60 -9.51 -11.66
N ASP A 110 6.40 -8.32 -11.09
CA ASP A 110 6.47 -7.05 -11.81
C ASP A 110 7.26 -6.03 -10.97
N ALA A 111 8.42 -5.62 -11.48
CA ALA A 111 9.27 -4.62 -10.85
C ALA A 111 8.57 -3.26 -10.65
N GLN A 112 7.58 -2.93 -11.49
CA GLN A 112 6.79 -1.71 -11.34
C GLN A 112 5.90 -1.76 -10.11
N ILE A 113 5.38 -2.93 -9.73
CA ILE A 113 4.60 -3.09 -8.49
C ILE A 113 5.49 -2.78 -7.29
N GLU A 114 6.75 -3.22 -7.30
CA GLU A 114 7.70 -2.94 -6.23
C GLU A 114 8.03 -1.45 -6.13
N ILE A 115 8.40 -0.81 -7.25
CA ILE A 115 8.72 0.62 -7.29
C ILE A 115 7.52 1.45 -6.82
N LYS A 116 6.31 1.17 -7.32
CA LYS A 116 5.08 1.85 -6.92
C LYS A 116 4.84 1.70 -5.42
N ASN A 117 5.03 0.50 -4.87
CA ASN A 117 4.86 0.26 -3.45
C ASN A 117 5.87 1.02 -2.59
N LYS A 118 7.16 1.05 -2.98
CA LYS A 118 8.18 1.85 -2.29
C LYS A 118 7.79 3.33 -2.25
N ILE A 119 7.37 3.88 -3.40
CA ILE A 119 6.94 5.27 -3.51
C ILE A 119 5.70 5.55 -2.65
N HIS A 120 4.69 4.68 -2.70
CA HIS A 120 3.49 4.83 -1.87
C HIS A 120 3.81 4.76 -0.38
N TRP A 121 4.65 3.81 0.03
CA TRP A 121 5.06 3.66 1.43
C TRP A 121 5.74 4.93 1.93
N VAL A 122 6.75 5.42 1.22
CA VAL A 122 7.48 6.65 1.59
C VAL A 122 6.54 7.83 1.80
N LYS A 123 5.49 7.97 0.99
CA LYS A 123 4.50 9.05 1.12
C LYS A 123 3.63 8.97 2.38
N VAL A 124 3.36 7.77 2.91
CA VAL A 124 2.44 7.58 4.04
C VAL A 124 3.10 7.07 5.32
N ARG A 125 4.38 6.69 5.27
CA ARG A 125 5.09 5.96 6.34
C ARG A 125 4.97 6.63 7.70
N GLN A 126 5.11 7.96 7.80
CA GLN A 126 5.07 8.66 9.10
C GLN A 126 3.73 8.39 9.82
N ARG A 127 2.61 8.51 9.10
CA ARG A 127 1.28 8.22 9.66
C ARG A 127 1.10 6.75 10.04
N LEU A 128 1.70 5.84 9.28
CA LEU A 128 1.64 4.41 9.58
C LEU A 128 2.53 4.03 10.77
N CYS A 129 3.72 4.61 10.88
CA CYS A 129 4.61 4.46 12.04
C CYS A 129 3.92 4.93 13.32
N GLU A 130 3.30 6.12 13.28
CA GLU A 130 2.49 6.64 14.38
C GLU A 130 1.30 5.73 14.72
N TYR A 131 0.58 5.24 13.71
CA TYR A 131 -0.62 4.41 13.91
C TYR A 131 -0.29 3.04 14.51
N TYR A 132 0.80 2.41 14.10
CA TYR A 132 1.22 1.09 14.58
C TYR A 132 2.22 1.15 15.74
N GLU A 133 2.62 2.34 16.18
CA GLU A 133 3.61 2.56 17.24
C GLU A 133 4.96 1.87 16.93
N LEU A 134 5.41 1.97 15.67
CA LEU A 134 6.68 1.41 15.18
C LEU A 134 7.59 2.52 14.67
N ASP A 135 8.91 2.29 14.74
CA ASP A 135 9.91 3.25 14.28
C ASP A 135 10.01 3.31 12.75
N ASP A 136 10.32 4.51 12.22
CA ASP A 136 10.55 4.72 10.78
C ASP A 136 11.94 4.20 10.38
N ASN A 137 12.01 2.91 10.11
CA ASN A 137 13.22 2.22 9.67
C ASN A 137 13.24 2.05 8.14
N ILE A 138 12.93 3.14 7.42
CA ILE A 138 12.94 3.17 5.95
C ILE A 138 14.38 3.09 5.42
N PRO A 139 14.65 2.29 4.37
CA PRO A 139 15.93 2.33 3.68
C PRO A 139 16.18 3.68 2.98
N GLN A 140 17.37 4.26 3.15
CA GLN A 140 17.71 5.59 2.62
C GLN A 140 17.62 5.67 1.09
N ASP A 141 17.95 4.58 0.39
CA ASP A 141 17.85 4.46 -1.07
C ASP A 141 16.41 4.61 -1.59
N TRP A 142 15.40 4.34 -0.76
CA TRP A 142 14.00 4.56 -1.13
C TRP A 142 13.61 6.03 -1.11
N LEU A 143 14.23 6.83 -0.26
CA LEU A 143 14.00 8.28 -0.24
C LEU A 143 14.54 8.90 -1.54
N ILE A 144 15.74 8.49 -1.95
CA ILE A 144 16.35 8.89 -3.22
C ILE A 144 15.48 8.44 -4.41
N LEU A 145 14.95 7.21 -4.36
CA LEU A 145 14.02 6.71 -5.36
C LEU A 145 12.80 7.63 -5.49
N VAL A 146 12.17 8.05 -4.40
CA VAL A 146 10.97 8.90 -4.49
C VAL A 146 11.26 10.29 -5.03
N GLU A 147 12.40 10.88 -4.65
CA GLU A 147 12.82 12.19 -5.16
C GLU A 147 13.04 12.19 -6.69
N GLY A 148 13.41 11.04 -7.26
CA GLY A 148 13.64 10.90 -8.70
C GLY A 148 12.39 10.68 -9.56
N TYR A 149 11.19 10.49 -8.98
CA TYR A 149 10.00 10.06 -9.71
C TYR A 149 8.83 11.02 -9.58
N CYS A 150 8.13 11.25 -10.70
CA CYS A 150 6.88 12.00 -10.69
C CYS A 150 5.77 11.21 -9.98
N PRO A 151 5.08 11.80 -8.97
CA PRO A 151 4.06 11.10 -8.21
C PRO A 151 2.76 10.83 -8.97
N ILE A 152 2.61 11.41 -10.17
CA ILE A 152 1.40 11.30 -11.00
C ILE A 152 1.60 10.24 -12.09
N CYS A 153 2.59 10.41 -12.97
CA CYS A 153 2.84 9.45 -14.05
C CYS A 153 3.75 8.28 -13.66
N MET A 154 4.40 8.34 -12.49
CA MET A 154 5.32 7.30 -11.99
C MET A 154 6.54 7.06 -12.90
N ASN A 155 6.91 8.05 -13.72
CA ASN A 155 8.14 8.04 -14.52
C ASN A 155 9.25 8.84 -13.82
N THR A 156 10.49 8.47 -14.08
CA THR A 156 11.67 9.22 -13.64
C THR A 156 11.66 10.63 -14.23
N PHE A 157 11.93 11.65 -13.41
CA PHE A 157 12.09 13.02 -13.90
C PHE A 157 13.22 13.12 -14.94
N GLY A 158 13.07 14.03 -15.89
CA GLY A 158 14.01 14.25 -17.00
C GLY A 158 13.86 13.29 -18.19
N THR A 159 13.05 12.23 -18.07
CA THR A 159 12.77 11.32 -19.20
C THR A 159 11.84 11.98 -20.23
N PRO A 160 11.85 11.57 -21.51
CA PRO A 160 10.95 12.14 -22.54
C PRO A 160 9.46 12.06 -22.16
N GLN A 161 9.06 11.04 -21.42
CA GLN A 161 7.68 10.82 -20.98
C GLN A 161 7.29 11.65 -19.75
N CYS A 162 8.27 12.10 -18.97
CA CYS A 162 8.05 12.81 -17.70
C CYS A 162 8.39 14.29 -17.82
N GLY A 163 9.48 14.65 -18.49
CA GLY A 163 10.05 15.99 -18.47
C GLY A 163 10.67 16.33 -17.11
N ASN A 164 11.12 17.57 -16.96
CA ASN A 164 11.74 18.05 -15.72
C ASN A 164 10.72 18.18 -14.59
N ASP A 165 11.21 18.09 -13.35
CA ASP A 165 10.39 18.31 -12.18
C ASP A 165 10.16 19.81 -11.92
N ILE A 166 9.00 20.11 -11.34
CA ILE A 166 8.64 21.42 -10.83
C ILE A 166 8.28 21.24 -9.37
N LYS A 167 8.95 21.98 -8.49
CA LYS A 167 8.59 22.04 -7.08
C LYS A 167 7.30 22.83 -6.90
N THR A 168 6.31 22.18 -6.33
CA THR A 168 5.05 22.80 -5.92
C THR A 168 5.23 23.56 -4.59
N PRO A 169 4.32 24.48 -4.23
CA PRO A 169 4.43 25.28 -3.00
C PRO A 169 4.51 24.46 -1.70
N ASN A 170 4.01 23.21 -1.71
CA ASN A 170 4.10 22.30 -0.56
C ASN A 170 5.42 21.50 -0.50
N GLY A 171 6.38 21.79 -1.40
CA GLY A 171 7.67 21.13 -1.48
C GLY A 171 7.70 19.83 -2.29
N GLN A 172 6.56 19.36 -2.82
CA GLN A 172 6.52 18.15 -3.65
C GLN A 172 6.91 18.46 -5.10
N SER A 173 7.68 17.57 -5.72
CA SER A 173 8.01 17.64 -7.14
C SER A 173 6.94 16.95 -8.00
N ILE A 174 6.47 17.62 -9.05
CA ILE A 174 5.57 17.08 -10.08
C ILE A 174 6.14 17.45 -11.45
N CYS A 175 6.04 16.57 -12.43
CA CYS A 175 6.60 16.86 -13.74
C CYS A 175 5.69 17.79 -14.56
N THR A 176 6.28 18.58 -15.45
CA THR A 176 5.56 19.61 -16.24
C THR A 176 4.33 19.08 -16.97
N PRO A 177 4.38 17.95 -17.71
CA PRO A 177 3.21 17.39 -18.39
C PRO A 177 2.08 17.01 -17.44
N CYS A 178 2.39 16.42 -16.28
CA CYS A 178 1.37 16.03 -15.30
C CYS A 178 0.75 17.26 -14.64
N LEU A 179 1.56 18.29 -14.35
CA LEU A 179 1.05 19.53 -13.79
C LEU A 179 0.12 20.26 -14.77
N ALA A 180 0.46 20.29 -16.06
CA ALA A 180 -0.41 20.84 -17.11
C ALA A 180 -1.75 20.11 -17.16
N GLN A 181 -1.74 18.78 -17.23
CA GLN A 181 -2.97 17.97 -17.23
C GLN A 181 -3.85 18.21 -15.99
N LEU A 182 -3.25 18.41 -14.82
CA LEU A 182 -3.99 18.72 -13.60
C LEU A 182 -4.63 20.12 -13.65
N ARG A 183 -3.94 21.10 -14.23
CA ARG A 183 -4.47 22.47 -14.41
C ARG A 183 -5.62 22.48 -15.41
N ASP A 184 -5.48 21.82 -16.54
CA ASP A 184 -6.53 21.73 -17.57
C ASP A 184 -7.81 21.10 -16.98
N ARG A 185 -7.69 20.08 -16.11
CA ARG A 185 -8.83 19.48 -15.39
C ARG A 185 -9.54 20.43 -14.42
N LEU A 186 -8.85 21.47 -13.93
CA LEU A 186 -9.43 22.45 -13.02
C LEU A 186 -10.16 23.58 -13.78
N GLU A 187 -9.80 23.82 -15.04
CA GLU A 187 -10.41 24.84 -15.90
C GLU A 187 -11.67 24.33 -16.64
N VAL A 188 -11.89 23.01 -16.70
CA VAL A 188 -13.12 22.39 -17.24
C VAL A 188 -14.25 22.33 -16.18
N LYS A 189 -14.39 23.37 -15.36
CA LYS A 189 -15.48 23.51 -14.38
C LYS A 189 -16.32 24.75 -14.65
#